data_AF-A3YFT0-F1
#
_entry.id   AF-A3YFT0-F1
#
_cell.length_a   1.000
_cell.length_b   1.000
_cell.length_c   1.000
_cell.angle_alpha   90.00
_cell.angle_beta   90.00
_cell.angle_gamma   90.00
#
_symmetry.space_group_name_H-M   'P 1'
#
loop_
_entity.id
_entity.type
_entity.pdbx_description
1 polymer ?
#
loop_
_entity_poly.entity_id
_entity_poly.type
_entity_poly.pdbx_seq_one_letter_code
_entity_poly.pdbx_strand_id
1 'polypeptide(L)' 'MTKIEFELFGEEAMEAFGEQLAKTLMSVNLVHLNGNLGMGKTTLVRGLLKGVGYVGPVKSPTYTIVEPY' A
#
# COMPACT_ATOMS: atom_id res chain seq x y z
N MET A 1 -0.50 -6.19 -21.71
CA MET A 1 -0.32 -5.74 -20.32
C MET A 1 0.66 -6.68 -19.65
N THR A 2 1.67 -6.14 -18.96
CA THR A 2 2.67 -6.94 -18.23
C THR A 2 2.11 -7.34 -16.87
N LYS A 3 2.28 -8.61 -16.48
CA LYS A 3 1.89 -9.13 -15.17
C LYS A 3 3.15 -9.50 -14.40
N ILE A 4 3.21 -9.13 -13.13
CA ILE A 4 4.29 -9.49 -12.20
C ILE A 4 3.62 -10.06 -10.94
N GLU A 5 4.19 -11.12 -10.39
CA GLU A 5 3.68 -11.81 -9.20
C GLU A 5 4.77 -11.87 -8.14
N PHE A 6 4.37 -11.72 -6.88
CA PHE A 6 5.24 -11.76 -5.71
C PHE A 6 4.58 -12.60 -4.62
N GLU A 7 5.39 -13.39 -3.91
CA GLU A 7 4.97 -14.09 -2.70
C GLU A 7 5.49 -13.32 -1.48
N LEU A 8 4.57 -12.94 -0.59
CA LEU A 8 4.87 -12.14 0.59
C LEU A 8 4.30 -12.85 1.82
N PHE A 9 5.13 -12.99 2.86
CA PHE A 9 4.77 -13.71 4.08
C PHE A 9 4.81 -12.77 5.29
N GLY A 10 3.65 -12.53 5.89
CA GLY A 10 3.51 -11.68 7.08
C GLY A 10 3.38 -10.19 6.78
N GLU A 11 3.06 -9.43 7.84
CA GLU A 11 2.79 -7.99 7.76
C GLU A 11 4.05 -7.20 7.38
N GLU A 12 5.18 -7.50 8.01
CA GLU A 12 6.46 -6.81 7.79
C GLU A 12 6.93 -6.91 6.33
N ALA A 13 6.80 -8.08 5.71
CA ALA A 13 7.15 -8.28 4.31
C ALA A 13 6.24 -7.45 3.37
N MET A 14 4.94 -7.37 3.68
CA MET A 14 3.99 -6.57 2.91
C MET A 14 4.27 -5.07 3.01
N GLU A 15 4.64 -4.59 4.20
CA GLU A 15 5.03 -3.19 4.40
C GLU A 15 6.34 -2.85 3.69
N ALA A 16 7.37 -3.70 3.82
CA ALA A 16 8.65 -3.51 3.15
C ALA A 16 8.48 -3.53 1.63
N PHE A 17 7.60 -4.39 1.10
CA PHE A 17 7.23 -4.40 -0.30
C PHE A 17 6.57 -3.08 -0.71
N GLY A 18 5.60 -2.57 0.06
CA GLY A 18 4.98 -1.28 -0.18
C GLY A 18 6.00 -0.12 -0.21
N GLU A 19 6.96 -0.12 0.70
CA GLU A 19 8.02 0.90 0.77
C GLU A 19 8.89 0.91 -0.51
N GLN A 20 9.23 -0.26 -1.04
CA GLN A 20 9.97 -0.38 -2.29
C GLN A 20 9.11 -0.01 -3.50
N LEU A 21 7.84 -0.45 -3.52
CA LEU A 21 6.90 -0.16 -4.59
C LEU A 21 6.66 1.34 -4.74
N ALA A 22 6.62 2.09 -3.64
CA ALA A 22 6.47 3.56 -3.67
C ALA A 22 7.51 4.25 -4.57
N LYS A 23 8.74 3.75 -4.58
CA LYS A 23 9.85 4.32 -5.36
C LYS A 23 9.65 4.17 -6.87
N THR A 24 8.83 3.23 -7.32
CA THR A 24 8.54 3.01 -8.74
C THR A 24 7.26 3.71 -9.20
N LEU A 25 6.42 4.15 -8.25
CA LEU A 25 5.12 4.76 -8.52
C LEU A 25 5.14 6.29 -8.65
N MET A 26 6.32 6.93 -8.66
CA MET A 26 6.42 8.41 -8.72
C MET A 26 5.71 9.04 -9.93
N SER A 27 5.53 8.31 -11.04
CA SER A 27 4.79 8.78 -12.23
C SER A 27 3.37 8.21 -12.34
N VAL A 28 2.88 7.53 -11.30
CA VAL A 28 1.57 6.87 -11.28
C VAL A 28 0.61 7.69 -10.42
N ASN A 29 -0.49 8.13 -11.03
CA ASN A 29 -1.49 8.98 -10.35
C ASN A 29 -2.60 8.18 -9.66
N LEU A 30 -2.78 6.89 -10.02
CA LEU A 30 -3.90 6.08 -9.54
C LEU A 30 -3.50 4.60 -9.45
N VAL A 31 -3.70 4.02 -8.27
CA VAL A 31 -3.47 2.60 -8.00
C VAL A 31 -4.75 1.99 -7.43
N HIS A 32 -5.23 0.90 -8.02
CA HIS A 32 -6.38 0.16 -7.51
C HIS A 32 -5.91 -1.06 -6.71
N LEU A 33 -6.31 -1.14 -5.44
CA LEU A 33 -6.03 -2.31 -4.59
C LEU A 33 -7.27 -3.20 -4.51
N ASN A 34 -7.18 -4.40 -5.07
CA ASN A 34 -8.27 -5.38 -5.07
C ASN A 34 -7.95 -6.56 -4.15
N GLY A 35 -8.95 -7.00 -3.39
CA GLY A 35 -8.83 -8.13 -2.48
C GLY A 35 -9.91 -8.10 -1.41
N ASN A 36 -10.18 -9.25 -0.81
CA ASN A 36 -11.16 -9.43 0.27
C ASN A 36 -10.78 -8.67 1.55
N LEU A 37 -11.72 -8.60 2.49
CA LEU A 37 -11.49 -8.07 3.83
C LEU A 37 -10.35 -8.86 4.50
N GLY A 38 -9.41 -8.16 5.12
CA GLY A 38 -8.26 -8.78 5.80
C GLY A 38 -7.10 -9.20 4.89
N MET A 39 -7.17 -9.04 3.56
CA MET A 39 -6.06 -9.38 2.64
C MET A 39 -4.84 -8.44 2.69
N GLY A 40 -4.71 -7.56 3.68
CA GLY A 40 -3.53 -6.71 3.84
C GLY A 40 -3.47 -5.45 2.95
N LYS A 41 -4.60 -5.03 2.34
CA LYS A 41 -4.65 -3.80 1.51
C LYS A 41 -4.16 -2.56 2.26
N THR A 42 -4.62 -2.35 3.50
CA THR A 42 -4.21 -1.20 4.32
C THR A 42 -2.76 -1.30 4.77
N THR A 43 -2.25 -2.52 5.02
CA THR A 43 -0.83 -2.77 5.32
C THR A 43 0.05 -2.34 4.15
N LEU A 44 -0.33 -2.69 2.91
CA LEU A 44 0.38 -2.25 1.72
C LEU A 44 0.42 -0.72 1.59
N VAL A 45 -0.73 -0.06 1.81
CA VAL A 45 -0.82 1.42 1.79
C VAL A 45 0.09 2.06 2.84
N ARG A 46 0.19 1.47 4.04
CA ARG A 46 1.11 1.94 5.08
C ARG A 46 2.56 1.89 4.62
N GLY A 47 2.97 0.78 4.01
CA GLY A 47 4.30 0.65 3.40
C GLY A 47 4.55 1.69 2.30
N LEU A 48 3.57 1.90 1.42
CA LEU A 48 3.64 2.91 0.35
C LEU A 48 3.86 4.33 0.91
N LEU A 49 3.04 4.73 1.89
CA LEU A 49 3.12 6.05 2.53
C LEU A 49 4.46 6.24 3.24
N LYS A 50 4.96 5.21 3.93
CA LYS A 50 6.29 5.23 4.53
C LYS A 50 7.39 5.42 3.47
N GLY A 51 7.28 4.77 2.32
CA GLY A 51 8.22 4.87 1.21
C GLY A 51 8.32 6.27 0.58
N VAL A 52 7.26 7.07 0.70
CA VAL A 52 7.26 8.50 0.28
C VAL A 52 7.54 9.47 1.42
N GLY A 53 7.87 8.97 2.63
CA GLY A 53 8.30 9.77 3.77
C GLY A 53 7.18 10.24 4.71
N TYR A 54 5.95 9.73 4.57
CA TYR A 54 4.90 10.01 5.55
C TYR A 54 5.20 9.31 6.88
N VAL A 55 5.10 10.08 7.97
CA VAL A 55 5.30 9.60 9.35
C VAL A 55 4.03 9.85 10.14
N GLY A 56 3.32 8.78 10.47
CA GLY A 56 2.09 8.88 11.25
C GLY A 56 1.23 7.61 11.17
N PRO A 57 0.12 7.58 11.90
CA PRO A 57 -0.83 6.48 11.80
C PRO A 57 -1.48 6.47 10.41
N VAL A 58 -1.67 5.26 9.87
CA VAL A 58 -2.40 5.02 8.61
C VAL A 58 -3.59 4.13 8.94
N LYS A 59 -4.80 4.62 8.65
CA LYS A 59 -6.07 3.95 8.97
C LYS A 59 -6.81 3.61 7.68
N SER A 60 -7.64 2.56 7.74
CA SER A 60 -8.57 2.25 6.67
C SER A 60 -9.70 3.30 6.64
N PRO A 61 -9.97 3.97 5.51
CA PRO A 61 -11.05 4.94 5.41
C PRO A 61 -12.42 4.25 5.22
N THR A 62 -12.71 3.22 6.03
CA THR A 62 -13.93 2.39 5.87
C THR A 62 -15.20 3.22 5.99
N TYR A 63 -15.21 4.21 6.88
CA TYR A 63 -16.36 5.11 7.09
C TYR A 63 -16.13 6.53 6.56
N THR A 64 -14.88 6.97 6.49
CA THR A 64 -14.53 8.31 5.96
C THR A 64 -14.50 8.33 4.44
N ILE A 65 -14.41 7.17 3.78
CA ILE A 65 -14.27 6.95 2.33
C ILE A 65 -12.95 7.47 1.76
N VAL A 66 -12.47 8.61 2.25
CA VAL A 66 -11.21 9.25 1.90
C VAL A 66 -10.45 9.64 3.16
N GLU A 67 -9.14 9.40 3.16
CA GLU A 67 -8.21 9.86 4.19
C GLU A 67 -7.01 10.53 3.50
N PRO A 68 -6.80 11.84 3.66
CA PRO A 68 -5.65 12.54 3.10
C PRO A 68 -4.40 12.32 3.94
N TYR A 69 -3.25 12.22 3.29
CA TYR A 69 -1.92 11.99 3.89
C TYR A 69 -0.88 12.91 3.26
#